data_AF-A0A3B9EXR6-F1
#
_entry.id   AF-A0A3B9EXR6-F1
#
_cell.length_a   1.000
_cell.length_b   1.000
_cell.length_c   1.000
_cell.angle_alpha   90.00
_cell.angle_beta   90.00
_cell.angle_gamma   90.00
#
_symmetry.space_group_name_H-M   'P 1'
#
loop_
_entity.id
_entity.type
_entity.pdbx_description
1 polymer ?
#
loop_
_entity_poly.entity_id
_entity_poly.type
_entity_poly.pdbx_seq_one_letter_code
_entity_poly.pdbx_strand_id
1 'polypeptide(L)'
;MVKKILALLAIGLLVTALFRCGNNTIKDQAEEKTTYLNLSDTVNYVGIETCRKCHITKHATFIHTGMGSSFGGADTTKSIADISGHTVIHDHYSGYYYHPHWKGDSLFLDEFRLQSPDTVYKQSRRIDYVVGSGQHTNSHLFTQGEYLYQAPFT
;
A
#
# COMPACT_ATOMS: atom_id res chain seq x y z
N MET A 1 31.11 -1.88 -64.03
CA MET A 1 30.45 -2.45 -62.83
C MET A 1 31.20 -2.15 -61.53
N VAL A 2 32.52 -2.34 -61.47
CA VAL A 2 33.33 -2.19 -60.24
C VAL A 2 33.20 -0.81 -59.55
N LYS A 3 33.18 0.31 -60.29
CA LYS A 3 33.02 1.66 -59.70
C LYS A 3 31.66 1.89 -59.01
N LYS A 4 30.57 1.28 -59.51
CA LYS A 4 29.24 1.37 -58.88
C LYS A 4 29.16 0.53 -57.61
N ILE A 5 29.84 -0.62 -57.58
CA ILE A 5 29.95 -1.48 -56.39
C ILE A 5 30.78 -0.79 -55.30
N LEU A 6 31.88 -0.13 -55.66
CA LEU A 6 32.70 0.64 -54.72
C LEU A 6 31.93 1.82 -54.11
N ALA A 7 31.14 2.53 -54.91
CA ALA A 7 30.30 3.63 -54.44
C ALA A 7 29.20 3.16 -53.47
N LEU A 8 28.56 2.02 -53.77
CA LEU A 8 27.54 1.43 -52.88
C LEU A 8 28.14 0.94 -51.55
N LEU A 9 29.35 0.36 -51.58
CA LEU A 9 30.08 -0.03 -50.36
C LEU A 9 30.47 1.19 -49.52
N ALA A 10 30.91 2.28 -50.14
CA ALA A 10 31.24 3.52 -49.44
C ALA A 10 30.02 4.17 -48.78
N ILE A 11 28.86 4.17 -49.46
CA ILE A 11 27.59 4.67 -48.89
C ILE A 11 27.13 3.76 -47.75
N GLY A 12 27.23 2.44 -47.90
CA GLY A 12 26.92 1.49 -46.83
C GLY A 12 27.80 1.72 -45.58
N LEU A 13 29.10 1.93 -45.77
CA LEU A 13 30.03 2.23 -44.69
C LEU A 13 29.68 3.55 -43.99
N LEU A 14 29.34 4.59 -44.76
CA LEU A 14 28.95 5.91 -44.23
C LEU A 14 27.64 5.83 -43.42
N VAL A 15 26.65 5.08 -43.89
CA VAL A 15 25.38 4.86 -43.17
C VAL A 15 25.64 4.11 -41.86
N THR A 16 26.47 3.06 -41.86
CA THR A 16 26.81 2.34 -40.61
C THR A 16 27.60 3.20 -39.61
N ALA A 17 28.44 4.11 -40.08
CA ALA A 17 29.15 5.07 -39.23
C ALA A 17 28.19 6.09 -38.60
N LEU A 18 27.21 6.57 -39.36
CA LEU A 18 26.17 7.48 -38.86
C LEU A 18 25.24 6.82 -37.83
N PHE A 19 24.92 5.53 -38.00
CA PHE A 19 24.13 4.77 -37.00
C PHE A 19 24.91 4.49 -35.71
N ARG A 20 26.25 4.38 -35.75
CA ARG A 20 27.07 4.18 -34.55
C ARG A 20 27.30 5.45 -33.74
N CYS A 21 27.23 6.63 -34.36
CA CYS A 21 27.35 7.91 -33.65
C CYS A 21 26.06 8.39 -32.98
N GLY A 22 24.90 7.78 -33.26
CA GLY A 22 23.61 8.20 -32.71
C GLY A 22 23.25 7.65 -31.32
N ASN A 23 24.00 6.67 -30.79
CA ASN A 23 23.58 5.90 -29.60
C ASN A 23 24.45 6.09 -28.35
N ASN A 24 25.32 7.10 -28.31
CA ASN A 24 26.03 7.48 -27.08
C ASN A 24 25.39 8.70 -26.41
N THR A 25 24.08 8.66 -26.21
CA THR A 25 23.50 9.32 -25.04
C THR A 25 23.70 8.37 -23.86
N ILE A 26 24.89 8.41 -23.26
CA ILE A 26 24.95 8.20 -21.82
C ILE A 26 24.06 9.31 -21.28
N LYS A 27 22.80 8.97 -20.99
CA LYS A 27 22.01 9.76 -20.05
C LYS A 27 22.79 9.63 -18.76
N ASP A 28 23.71 10.56 -18.52
CA ASP A 28 23.94 11.00 -17.15
C ASP A 28 22.55 11.35 -16.65
N GLN A 29 21.92 10.41 -15.94
CA GLN A 29 20.80 10.75 -15.09
C GLN A 29 21.43 11.67 -14.07
N ALA A 30 21.43 12.98 -14.37
CA ALA A 30 21.51 13.99 -13.35
C ALA A 30 20.38 13.63 -12.39
N GLU A 31 20.75 13.00 -11.28
CA GLU A 31 19.87 12.64 -10.19
C GLU A 31 19.06 13.90 -9.91
N GLU A 32 17.77 13.86 -10.24
CA GLU A 32 16.89 15.01 -10.12
C GLU A 32 16.84 15.33 -8.63
N LYS A 33 17.65 16.30 -8.21
CA LYS A 33 17.82 16.62 -6.79
C LYS A 33 16.49 17.15 -6.29
N THR A 34 15.71 16.26 -5.69
CA THR A 34 14.40 16.59 -5.15
C THR A 34 14.59 17.68 -4.09
N THR A 35 13.69 18.68 -4.08
CA THR A 35 13.68 19.74 -3.05
C THR A 35 13.70 19.16 -1.63
N TYR A 36 13.10 17.98 -1.47
CA TYR A 36 13.04 17.23 -0.23
C TYR A 36 13.97 16.02 -0.28
N LEU A 37 14.99 16.02 0.57
CA LEU A 37 16.01 14.95 0.64
C LEU A 37 15.39 13.57 0.95
N ASN A 38 14.26 13.54 1.66
CA ASN A 38 13.56 12.31 2.02
C ASN A 38 12.80 11.64 0.86
N LEU A 39 12.88 12.19 -0.36
CA LEU A 39 12.33 11.58 -1.57
C LEU A 39 13.40 10.86 -2.41
N SER A 40 14.68 10.92 -2.01
CA SER A 40 15.73 10.15 -2.68
C SER A 40 15.50 8.65 -2.48
N ASP A 41 15.79 7.87 -3.51
CA ASP A 41 15.76 6.40 -3.48
C ASP A 41 16.82 5.80 -2.53
N THR A 42 17.83 6.58 -2.14
CA THR A 42 18.85 6.18 -1.18
C THR A 42 18.38 6.24 0.28
N VAL A 43 17.30 6.97 0.59
CA VAL A 43 16.80 7.09 1.97
C VAL A 43 15.85 5.95 2.34
N ASN A 44 15.90 5.51 3.59
CA ASN A 44 15.09 4.39 4.09
C ASN A 44 14.49 4.69 5.47
N TYR A 45 13.34 4.10 5.77
CA TYR A 45 12.75 4.14 7.10
C TYR A 45 13.57 3.28 8.08
N VAL A 46 14.12 3.90 9.12
CA VAL A 46 14.92 3.21 10.16
C VAL A 46 14.10 2.70 11.35
N GLY A 47 12.80 2.99 11.37
CA GLY A 47 11.89 2.65 12.46
C GLY A 47 12.05 3.51 13.72
N ILE A 48 10.96 3.68 14.47
CA ILE A 48 10.92 4.57 15.64
C ILE A 48 11.84 4.11 16.77
N GLU A 49 12.10 2.81 16.88
CA GLU A 49 13.02 2.21 17.87
C GLU A 49 14.46 2.70 17.72
N THR A 50 14.89 3.00 16.49
CA THR A 50 16.22 3.60 16.25
C THR A 50 16.30 4.99 16.85
N CYS A 51 15.26 5.80 16.68
CA CYS A 51 15.16 7.15 17.24
C CYS A 51 15.08 7.13 18.77
N ARG A 52 14.40 6.14 19.35
CA ARG A 52 14.22 5.98 20.81
C ARG A 52 15.54 5.90 21.56
N LYS A 53 16.59 5.31 20.97
CA LYS A 53 17.91 5.13 21.59
C LYS A 53 18.52 6.44 22.08
N CYS A 54 18.27 7.55 21.38
CA CYS A 54 18.74 8.88 21.77
C CYS A 54 17.61 9.80 22.26
N HIS A 55 16.36 9.55 21.84
CA HIS A 55 15.21 10.41 22.13
C HIS A 55 14.12 9.70 22.96
N ILE A 56 14.51 9.09 24.08
CA ILE A 56 13.63 8.28 24.92
C ILE A 56 12.39 9.06 25.42
N THR A 57 12.55 10.31 25.86
CA THR A 57 11.44 11.13 26.38
C THR A 57 10.43 11.49 25.30
N LYS A 58 10.88 11.71 24.06
CA LYS A 58 9.99 12.00 22.93
C LYS A 58 9.24 10.75 22.49
N HIS A 59 9.94 9.62 22.41
CA HIS A 59 9.32 8.34 22.13
C HIS A 59 8.22 8.01 23.16
N ALA A 60 8.55 8.15 24.45
CA ALA A 60 7.65 7.80 25.55
C ALA A 60 6.32 8.56 25.51
N THR A 61 6.27 9.78 24.98
CA THR A 61 5.02 10.53 24.82
C THR A 61 4.38 10.35 23.45
N PHE A 62 5.18 10.28 22.38
CA PHE A 62 4.68 10.23 21.00
C PHE A 62 3.80 9.02 20.72
N ILE A 63 4.18 7.82 21.19
CA ILE A 63 3.42 6.58 20.91
C ILE A 63 1.99 6.60 21.47
N HIS A 64 1.74 7.43 22.48
CA HIS A 64 0.43 7.63 23.10
C HIS A 64 -0.39 8.77 22.47
N THR A 65 0.19 9.50 21.52
CA THR A 65 -0.56 10.53 20.77
C THR A 65 -1.45 9.90 19.71
N GLY A 66 -2.48 10.63 19.27
CA GLY A 66 -3.31 10.19 18.14
C GLY A 66 -2.49 9.92 16.86
N MET A 67 -1.42 10.70 16.63
CA MET A 67 -0.53 10.49 15.48
C MET A 67 0.29 9.19 15.63
N GLY A 68 0.90 8.98 16.79
CA GLY A 68 1.67 7.75 17.08
C GLY A 68 0.81 6.49 17.14
N SER A 69 -0.51 6.66 17.33
CA SER A 69 -1.49 5.59 17.34
C SER A 69 -2.39 5.55 16.08
N SER A 70 -2.01 6.24 15.00
CA SER A 70 -2.85 6.38 13.80
C SER A 70 -2.84 5.16 12.87
N PHE A 71 -1.98 4.18 13.11
CA PHE A 71 -1.87 2.97 12.30
C PHE A 71 -1.39 1.80 13.15
N GLY A 72 -1.84 0.59 12.84
CA GLY A 72 -1.38 -0.62 13.49
C GLY A 72 -1.98 -1.88 12.88
N GLY A 73 -1.55 -3.05 13.36
CA GLY A 73 -2.19 -4.31 13.03
C GLY A 73 -3.61 -4.38 13.60
N ALA A 74 -4.49 -5.13 12.94
CA ALA A 74 -5.85 -5.39 13.41
C ALA A 74 -5.89 -6.51 14.46
N ASP A 75 -5.32 -6.20 15.63
CA ASP A 75 -5.37 -7.04 16.82
C ASP A 75 -6.26 -6.42 17.91
N THR A 76 -6.51 -7.21 18.97
CA THR A 76 -7.36 -6.85 20.10
C THR A 76 -6.85 -5.65 20.90
N THR A 77 -5.61 -5.21 20.68
CA THR A 77 -5.01 -4.06 21.36
C THR A 77 -5.25 -2.74 20.62
N LYS A 78 -5.55 -2.80 19.31
CA LYS A 78 -5.65 -1.64 18.42
C LYS A 78 -7.06 -1.34 17.91
N SER A 79 -7.88 -2.37 17.68
CA SER A 79 -9.24 -2.15 17.20
C SER A 79 -10.13 -1.68 18.34
N ILE A 80 -10.59 -0.44 18.26
CA ILE A 80 -11.37 0.24 19.31
C ILE A 80 -12.88 0.04 19.08
N ALA A 81 -13.28 -0.39 17.88
CA ALA A 81 -14.66 -0.71 17.58
C ALA A 81 -15.22 -1.75 18.58
N ASP A 82 -16.47 -1.56 19.01
CA ASP A 82 -17.19 -2.55 19.80
C ASP A 82 -17.58 -3.72 18.90
N ILE A 83 -16.65 -4.66 18.78
CA ILE A 83 -16.81 -5.91 18.06
C ILE A 83 -17.31 -6.97 19.03
N SER A 84 -18.37 -6.65 19.77
CA SER A 84 -19.18 -7.69 20.39
C SER A 84 -19.74 -8.57 19.27
N GLY A 85 -19.70 -9.90 19.44
CA GLY A 85 -20.04 -10.86 18.37
C GLY A 85 -21.48 -10.79 17.83
N HIS A 86 -22.28 -9.82 18.27
CA HIS A 86 -23.66 -9.59 17.85
C HIS A 86 -23.81 -8.42 16.88
N THR A 87 -22.77 -7.62 16.62
CA THR A 87 -22.86 -6.45 15.74
C THR A 87 -22.94 -6.89 14.27
N VAL A 88 -24.13 -6.83 13.68
CA VAL A 88 -24.33 -7.03 12.23
C VAL A 88 -24.75 -5.70 11.61
N ILE A 89 -23.97 -5.24 10.64
CA ILE A 89 -24.21 -4.03 9.87
C ILE A 89 -24.95 -4.44 8.59
N HIS A 90 -26.02 -3.74 8.23
CA HIS A 90 -26.74 -3.96 6.99
C HIS A 90 -26.66 -2.71 6.11
N ASP A 91 -26.14 -2.86 4.90
CA ASP A 91 -26.18 -1.82 3.87
C ASP A 91 -27.40 -2.08 2.97
N HIS A 92 -28.46 -1.28 3.17
CA HIS A 92 -29.71 -1.44 2.43
C HIS A 92 -29.59 -1.05 0.95
N TYR A 93 -28.56 -0.33 0.54
CA TYR A 93 -28.38 0.05 -0.87
C TYR A 93 -27.78 -1.09 -1.68
N SER A 94 -26.79 -1.79 -1.13
CA SER A 94 -26.14 -2.91 -1.80
C SER A 94 -26.77 -4.27 -1.46
N GLY A 95 -27.53 -4.33 -0.35
CA GLY A 95 -28.14 -5.54 0.18
C GLY A 95 -27.15 -6.51 0.82
N TYR A 96 -25.96 -6.02 1.19
CA TYR A 96 -24.95 -6.78 1.93
C TYR A 96 -25.10 -6.59 3.44
N TYR A 97 -24.74 -7.64 4.15
CA TYR A 97 -24.57 -7.67 5.60
C TYR A 97 -23.10 -7.87 5.92
N TYR A 98 -22.63 -7.20 6.96
CA TYR A 98 -21.26 -7.25 7.43
C TYR A 98 -21.23 -7.56 8.92
N HIS A 99 -20.51 -8.62 9.28
CA HIS A 99 -20.37 -9.07 10.66
C HIS A 99 -18.87 -9.13 11.03
N PRO A 100 -18.33 -8.05 11.62
CA PRO A 100 -17.00 -8.08 12.19
C PRO A 100 -17.01 -8.96 13.45
N HIS A 101 -16.00 -9.81 13.60
CA HIS A 101 -15.86 -10.67 14.77
C HIS A 101 -14.40 -11.06 15.01
N TRP A 102 -14.07 -11.33 16.28
CA TRP A 102 -12.77 -11.86 16.67
C TRP A 102 -12.71 -13.37 16.49
N LYS A 103 -11.59 -13.84 15.93
CA LYS A 103 -11.22 -15.26 15.91
C LYS A 103 -9.82 -15.41 16.48
N GLY A 104 -9.75 -15.66 17.79
CA GLY A 104 -8.50 -15.48 18.55
C GLY A 104 -8.12 -14.00 18.56
N ASP A 105 -6.86 -13.69 18.27
CA ASP A 105 -6.34 -12.31 18.26
C ASP A 105 -6.49 -11.61 16.90
N SER A 106 -7.12 -12.25 15.92
CA SER A 106 -7.30 -11.71 14.57
C SER A 106 -8.73 -11.26 14.34
N LEU A 107 -8.88 -10.08 13.73
CA LEU A 107 -10.17 -9.56 13.32
C LEU A 107 -10.58 -10.13 11.96
N PHE A 108 -11.81 -10.63 11.88
CA PHE A 108 -12.44 -11.09 10.65
C PHE A 108 -13.70 -10.27 10.34
N LEU A 109 -14.02 -10.17 9.06
CA LEU A 109 -15.25 -9.61 8.53
C LEU A 109 -15.96 -10.67 7.68
N ASP A 110 -17.14 -11.08 8.13
CA ASP A 110 -18.06 -11.87 7.31
C ASP A 110 -18.97 -10.93 6.53
N GLU A 111 -18.81 -10.91 5.20
CA GLU A 111 -19.70 -10.24 4.26
C GLU A 111 -20.66 -11.27 3.67
N PHE A 112 -21.96 -11.01 3.70
CA PHE A 112 -22.95 -11.97 3.19
C PHE A 112 -24.21 -11.30 2.64
N ARG A 113 -24.97 -12.05 1.85
CA ARG A 113 -26.30 -11.65 1.35
C ARG A 113 -27.31 -12.73 1.65
N LEU A 114 -28.53 -12.29 1.96
CA LEU A 114 -29.66 -13.15 2.25
C LEU A 114 -30.70 -13.07 1.13
N GLN A 115 -31.27 -14.21 0.76
CA GLN A 115 -32.50 -14.32 0.00
C GLN A 115 -33.41 -15.23 0.82
N SER A 116 -34.30 -14.62 1.59
CA SER A 116 -35.06 -15.26 2.68
C SER A 116 -35.51 -16.70 2.36
N PRO A 117 -35.21 -17.69 3.23
CA PRO A 117 -34.44 -17.60 4.49
C PRO A 117 -32.92 -17.82 4.33
N ASP A 118 -32.45 -18.08 3.11
CA ASP A 118 -31.12 -18.65 2.88
C ASP A 118 -30.05 -17.60 2.62
N THR A 119 -28.81 -17.94 2.99
CA THR A 119 -27.62 -17.16 2.60
C THR A 119 -27.24 -17.52 1.17
N VAL A 120 -27.29 -16.56 0.26
CA VAL A 120 -26.96 -16.76 -1.16
C VAL A 120 -25.52 -16.40 -1.51
N TYR A 121 -24.87 -15.64 -0.64
CA TYR A 121 -23.46 -15.28 -0.77
C TYR A 121 -22.87 -15.11 0.63
N LYS A 122 -21.63 -15.61 0.80
CA LYS A 122 -20.84 -15.38 2.00
C LYS A 122 -19.36 -15.35 1.66
N GLN A 123 -18.65 -14.39 2.20
CA GLN A 123 -17.22 -14.31 2.17
C GLN A 123 -16.69 -13.88 3.54
N SER A 124 -15.69 -14.59 4.04
CA SER A 124 -14.97 -14.22 5.26
C SER A 124 -13.59 -13.70 4.89
N ARG A 125 -13.22 -12.53 5.42
CA ARG A 125 -11.92 -11.89 5.17
C ARG A 125 -11.26 -11.54 6.49
N ARG A 126 -9.95 -11.77 6.60
CA ARG A 126 -9.16 -11.27 7.72
C ARG A 126 -8.88 -9.78 7.48
N ILE A 127 -9.01 -8.97 8.53
CA ILE A 127 -8.54 -7.60 8.53
C ILE A 127 -7.08 -7.59 8.94
N ASP A 128 -6.24 -6.85 8.20
CA ASP A 128 -4.80 -6.81 8.45
C ASP A 128 -4.40 -5.57 9.26
N TYR A 129 -5.04 -4.42 9.01
CA TYR A 129 -4.64 -3.15 9.62
C TYR A 129 -5.83 -2.33 10.12
N VAL A 130 -5.55 -1.48 11.11
CA VAL A 130 -6.44 -0.45 11.62
C VAL A 130 -5.82 0.91 11.35
N VAL A 131 -6.62 1.83 10.81
CA VAL A 131 -6.25 3.21 10.52
C VAL A 131 -7.07 4.14 11.38
N GLY A 132 -6.38 5.04 12.06
CA GLY A 132 -6.96 6.01 12.98
C GLY A 132 -6.68 5.68 14.44
N SER A 133 -6.74 6.73 15.26
CA SER A 133 -6.49 6.65 16.70
C SER A 133 -7.73 6.28 17.52
N GLY A 134 -8.87 6.07 16.88
CA GLY A 134 -10.18 5.88 17.52
C GLY A 134 -10.83 7.13 18.09
N GLN A 135 -10.15 8.29 18.09
CA GLN A 135 -10.75 9.56 18.52
C GLN A 135 -11.66 10.17 17.46
N HIS A 136 -11.30 10.01 16.18
CA HIS A 136 -12.05 10.56 15.04
C HIS A 136 -12.38 9.50 13.99
N THR A 137 -11.60 8.41 13.93
CA THR A 137 -11.80 7.33 12.96
C THR A 137 -11.09 6.06 13.46
N ASN A 138 -11.64 4.91 13.08
CA ASN A 138 -11.10 3.57 13.28
C ASN A 138 -11.46 2.72 12.05
N SER A 139 -10.89 3.05 10.89
CA SER A 139 -11.14 2.30 9.65
C SER A 139 -10.30 1.02 9.62
N HIS A 140 -10.81 0.01 8.92
CA HIS A 140 -10.17 -1.29 8.81
C HIS A 140 -9.71 -1.54 7.38
N LEU A 141 -8.50 -2.09 7.20
CA LEU A 141 -7.95 -2.43 5.90
C LEU A 141 -7.62 -3.91 5.82
N PHE A 142 -7.80 -4.48 4.63
CA PHE A 142 -7.39 -5.85 4.31
C PHE A 142 -6.64 -5.89 2.98
N THR A 143 -5.72 -6.85 2.88
CA THR A 143 -4.89 -7.07 1.69
C THR A 143 -5.54 -8.11 0.81
N GLN A 144 -5.62 -7.84 -0.49
CA GLN A 144 -6.06 -8.81 -1.48
C GLN A 144 -5.17 -8.72 -2.72
N GLY A 145 -4.37 -9.76 -2.95
CA GLY A 145 -3.31 -9.72 -3.96
C GLY A 145 -2.26 -8.67 -3.61
N GLU A 146 -1.97 -7.78 -4.58
CA GLU A 146 -1.01 -6.68 -4.42
C GLU A 146 -1.65 -5.38 -3.94
N TYR A 147 -2.94 -5.40 -3.59
CA TYR A 147 -3.71 -4.21 -3.25
C TYR A 147 -4.20 -4.23 -1.81
N LEU A 148 -4.34 -3.03 -1.27
CA LEU A 148 -4.92 -2.76 0.04
C LEU A 148 -6.31 -2.14 -0.15
N TYR A 149 -7.31 -2.70 0.53
CA TYR A 149 -8.70 -2.27 0.44
C TYR A 149 -9.21 -1.84 1.79
N GLN A 150 -10.06 -0.82 1.81
CA GLN A 150 -10.80 -0.43 3.00
C GLN A 150 -12.03 -1.32 3.16
N ALA A 151 -12.20 -1.86 4.37
CA ALA A 151 -13.38 -2.60 4.74
C ALA A 151 -14.59 -1.66 4.90
N PRO A 152 -15.81 -2.13 4.59
CA PRO A 152 -17.03 -1.32 4.64
C PRO A 152 -17.59 -1.17 6.07
N PHE A 153 -16.73 -0.94 7.07
CA PHE A 153 -17.11 -0.62 8.43
C PHE A 153 -16.03 0.21 9.14
N THR A 154 -16.42 0.94 10.19
CA THR A 154 -15.57 1.81 11.02
C THR A 154 -16.06 1.82 12.46
#